data_AF-A0A9Q4B2U9-F1
#
_entry.id   AF-A0A9Q4B2U9-F1
#
_cell.length_a   1.000
_cell.length_b   1.000
_cell.length_c   1.000
_cell.angle_alpha   90.00
_cell.angle_beta   90.00
_cell.angle_gamma   90.00
#
_symmetry.space_group_name_H-M   'P 1'
#
loop_
_entity.id
_entity.type
_entity.pdbx_description
1 polymer ?
#
loop_
_entity_poly.entity_id
_entity_poly.type
_entity_poly.pdbx_seq_one_letter_code
_entity_poly.pdbx_strand_id
1 'polypeptide(L)'
;MINKKTPWSYKWHRFLVLWHAAKADYYGSIKHEKRMLKHEELASKLLNEVNEKKRSKVQKDNDSSSRTEETNMSSLETSHSTK
;
A
#
# COMPACT_ATOMS: atom_id res chain seq x y z
N MET A 1 -10.10 -3.10 -12.53
CA MET A 1 -8.72 -3.22 -12.00
C MET A 1 -8.78 -3.71 -10.56
N ILE A 2 -8.50 -4.99 -10.31
CA ILE A 2 -8.55 -5.55 -8.94
C ILE A 2 -7.21 -5.20 -8.28
N ASN A 3 -7.23 -4.30 -7.29
CA ASN A 3 -6.06 -3.89 -6.52
C ASN A 3 -5.38 -5.13 -5.91
N LYS A 4 -4.29 -5.57 -6.54
CA LYS A 4 -3.49 -6.69 -6.07
C LYS A 4 -2.79 -6.26 -4.77
N LYS A 5 -2.94 -7.09 -3.74
CA LYS A 5 -2.21 -7.11 -2.46
C LYS A 5 -2.86 -6.32 -1.30
N THR A 6 -4.11 -6.64 -0.94
CA THR A 6 -4.43 -6.66 0.50
C THR A 6 -3.50 -7.69 1.15
N PRO A 7 -2.74 -7.34 2.20
CA PRO A 7 -1.79 -8.26 2.80
C PRO A 7 -2.50 -9.51 3.32
N TRP A 8 -1.84 -10.66 3.21
CA TRP A 8 -2.39 -11.94 3.65
C TRP A 8 -2.79 -11.91 5.13
N SER A 9 -2.05 -11.15 5.94
CA SER A 9 -2.35 -10.87 7.34
C SER A 9 -3.72 -10.19 7.53
N TYR A 10 -4.09 -9.22 6.68
CA TYR A 10 -5.41 -8.57 6.75
C TYR A 10 -6.54 -9.57 6.49
N LYS A 11 -6.40 -10.41 5.45
CA LYS A 11 -7.37 -11.46 5.14
C LYS A 11 -7.51 -12.46 6.28
N TRP A 12 -6.39 -12.83 6.91
CA TRP A 12 -6.38 -13.72 8.06
C TRP A 12 -7.08 -13.13 9.28
N HIS A 13 -6.82 -11.87 9.61
CA HIS A 13 -7.53 -11.20 10.71
C HIS A 13 -9.03 -11.06 10.43
N ARG A 14 -9.43 -10.76 9.18
CA ARG A 14 -10.85 -10.78 8.78
C ARG A 14 -11.50 -12.15 8.97
N PHE A 15 -10.81 -13.22 8.59
CA PHE A 15 -11.29 -14.58 8.83
C PHE A 15 -11.47 -14.85 10.32
N LEU A 16 -10.51 -14.47 11.16
CA LEU A 16 -10.58 -14.68 12.61
C LEU A 16 -11.71 -13.88 13.28
N VAL A 17 -12.02 -12.68 12.80
CA VAL A 17 -13.19 -11.91 13.25
C VAL A 17 -14.47 -12.70 13.00
N LEU A 18 -14.69 -13.15 11.77
CA LEU A 18 -15.89 -13.92 11.39
C LEU A 18 -15.98 -15.25 12.17
N TRP A 19 -14.86 -15.94 12.30
CA TRP A 19 -14.77 -17.17 13.07
C TRP A 19 -15.12 -16.97 14.55
N HIS A 20 -14.63 -15.89 15.16
CA HIS A 20 -14.93 -15.58 16.56
C HIS A 20 -16.35 -15.05 16.76
N ALA A 21 -16.90 -14.30 15.80
CA ALA A 21 -18.30 -13.90 15.81
C ALA A 21 -19.21 -15.14 15.78
N ALA A 22 -19.00 -16.05 14.83
CA ALA A 22 -19.79 -17.29 14.75
C ALA A 22 -19.68 -18.15 16.02
N LYS A 23 -18.50 -18.20 16.66
CA LYS A 23 -18.34 -18.89 17.95
C LYS A 23 -19.00 -18.15 19.12
N ALA A 24 -19.02 -16.81 19.11
CA ALA A 24 -19.73 -16.04 20.11
C ALA A 24 -21.24 -16.28 20.00
N ASP A 25 -21.79 -16.29 18.77
CA ASP A 25 -23.20 -16.56 18.52
C ASP A 25 -23.60 -17.98 18.94
N TYR A 26 -22.76 -18.98 18.68
CA TYR A 26 -23.07 -20.38 19.01
C TYR A 26 -22.88 -20.71 20.50
N TYR A 27 -21.79 -20.24 21.12
CA TYR A 27 -21.44 -20.61 22.51
C TYR A 27 -21.79 -19.53 23.55
N GLY A 28 -22.16 -18.31 23.15
CA GLY A 28 -22.48 -17.20 24.05
C GLY A 28 -21.31 -16.74 24.93
N SER A 29 -20.07 -16.76 24.41
CA SER A 29 -18.87 -16.53 25.25
C SER A 29 -18.25 -15.15 25.08
N ILE A 30 -18.17 -14.38 26.19
CA ILE A 30 -17.42 -13.12 26.31
C ILE A 30 -15.96 -13.27 25.82
N LYS A 31 -15.37 -14.46 25.96
CA LYS A 31 -14.02 -14.75 25.47
C LYS A 31 -13.91 -14.64 23.95
N HIS A 32 -14.95 -15.02 23.22
CA HIS A 32 -14.99 -14.95 21.77
C HIS A 32 -15.22 -13.52 21.29
N GLU A 33 -16.10 -12.76 21.95
CA GLU A 33 -16.30 -11.33 21.68
C GLU A 33 -15.00 -10.52 21.86
N LYS A 34 -14.28 -10.74 22.97
CA LYS A 34 -12.97 -10.07 23.19
C LYS A 34 -11.95 -10.39 22.09
N ARG A 35 -11.94 -11.63 21.60
CA ARG A 35 -11.03 -12.04 20.50
C ARG A 35 -11.46 -11.46 19.16
N MET A 36 -12.76 -11.37 18.91
CA MET A 36 -13.31 -10.71 17.73
C MET A 36 -12.84 -9.25 17.67
N LEU A 37 -13.06 -8.48 18.75
CA LEU A 37 -12.65 -7.07 18.82
C LEU A 37 -11.14 -6.90 18.62
N LYS A 38 -10.32 -7.77 19.22
CA LYS A 38 -8.86 -7.75 19.03
C LYS A 38 -8.46 -7.93 17.55
N HIS A 39 -9.11 -8.86 16.84
CA HIS A 39 -8.79 -9.08 15.43
C HIS A 39 -9.35 -7.99 14.52
N GLU A 40 -10.46 -7.36 14.89
CA GLU A 40 -11.01 -6.21 14.19
C GLU A 40 -10.10 -4.99 14.28
N GLU A 41 -9.54 -4.72 15.46
CA GLU A 41 -8.54 -3.67 15.67
C GLU A 41 -7.29 -3.91 14.81
N LEU A 42 -6.74 -5.13 14.83
CA LEU A 42 -5.57 -5.50 14.04
C LEU A 42 -5.83 -5.39 12.52
N ALA A 43 -7.01 -5.80 12.06
CA ALA A 43 -7.40 -5.65 10.66
C ALA A 43 -7.48 -4.16 10.26
N SER A 44 -8.06 -3.33 11.11
CA SER A 44 -8.19 -1.89 10.89
C SER A 44 -6.83 -1.20 10.83
N LYS A 45 -5.93 -1.55 11.76
CA LYS A 45 -4.55 -1.04 11.78
C LYS A 45 -3.80 -1.39 10.49
N LEU A 46 -3.87 -2.65 10.04
CA LEU A 46 -3.22 -3.06 8.79
C LEU A 46 -3.79 -2.34 7.57
N LEU A 47 -5.10 -2.07 7.54
CA LEU A 47 -5.72 -1.34 6.46
C LEU A 47 -5.22 0.12 6.43
N ASN A 48 -5.12 0.76 7.59
CA ASN A 48 -4.60 2.11 7.73
C ASN A 48 -3.13 2.20 7.32
N GLU A 49 -2.27 1.28 7.77
CA GLU A 49 -0.86 1.22 7.38
C GLU A 49 -0.68 1.06 5.86
N VAL A 50 -1.52 0.26 5.20
CA VAL A 50 -1.50 0.11 3.74
C VAL A 50 -1.88 1.42 3.06
N ASN A 51 -2.87 2.13 3.58
CA ASN A 51 -3.31 3.41 3.02
C ASN A 51 -2.27 4.52 3.23
N GLU A 52 -1.62 4.58 4.39
CA GLU A 52 -0.52 5.51 4.66
C GLU A 52 0.68 5.25 3.74
N LYS A 53 1.09 3.99 3.57
CA LYS A 53 2.18 3.63 2.64
C LYS A 53 1.88 4.04 1.20
N LYS A 54 0.62 3.94 0.76
CA LYS A 54 0.21 4.44 -0.56
C LYS A 54 0.34 5.96 -0.65
N ARG A 55 -0.09 6.69 0.39
CA ARG A 55 0.04 8.16 0.43
C ARG A 55 1.50 8.61 0.38
N SER A 56 2.39 7.97 1.14
CA SER A 56 3.83 8.30 1.11
C SER A 56 4.49 8.02 -0.24
N LYS A 57 4.05 6.97 -0.94
CA LYS A 57 4.57 6.66 -2.28
C LYS A 57 4.17 7.73 -3.30
N VAL A 58 2.90 8.17 -3.27
CA VAL A 58 2.41 9.23 -4.17
C VAL A 58 3.16 10.55 -3.97
N GLN A 59 3.56 10.88 -2.74
CA GLN A 59 4.31 12.10 -2.46
C GLN A 59 5.75 12.06 -2.97
N LYS A 60 6.42 10.90 -2.86
CA LYS A 60 7.81 10.72 -3.32
C LYS A 60 7.94 10.77 -4.85
N ASP A 61 6.93 10.28 -5.57
CA ASP A 61 6.91 10.31 -7.03
C ASP A 61 6.69 11.75 -7.57
N ASN A 62 6.13 12.65 -6.75
CA ASN A 62 5.91 14.06 -7.11
C ASN A 62 7.17 14.93 -6.88
N ASP A 63 7.98 14.62 -5.87
CA ASP A 63 9.26 15.31 -5.59
C ASP A 63 10.42 14.87 -6.50
N SER A 64 10.30 13.72 -7.19
CA SER A 64 11.29 13.27 -8.17
C SER A 64 11.02 13.78 -9.59
N SER A 65 9.93 14.53 -9.81
CA SER A 65 9.55 15.08 -11.11
C SER A 65 9.96 16.55 -11.28
N SER A 66 11.13 16.94 -10.76
CA SER A 66 11.74 18.26 -11.01
C SER A 66 13.25 18.16 -11.26
N ARG A 67 13.72 17.10 -11.91
CA ARG A 67 15.07 17.09 -12.46
C ARG A 67 15.02 17.75 -13.83
N THR A 68 15.31 19.05 -13.81
CA THR A 68 15.65 19.92 -14.93
C THR A 68 16.33 19.17 -16.09
N GLU A 69 15.62 19.06 -17.22
CA GLU A 69 16.26 18.85 -18.53
C GLU A 69 16.88 20.18 -18.96
N GLU A 70 17.96 20.56 -18.28
CA GLU A 70 18.84 21.62 -18.74
C GLU A 70 19.99 21.02 -19.55
N THR A 71 20.00 21.42 -20.83
CA THR A 71 21.21 21.78 -21.56
C THR A 71 22.06 20.63 -22.10
N ASN A 72 21.86 20.30 -23.38
CA ASN A 72 22.99 20.19 -24.30
C ASN A 72 22.56 20.46 -25.75
N MET A 73 22.35 21.74 -26.06
CA MET A 73 22.48 22.23 -27.44
C MET A 73 23.96 22.15 -27.81
N SER A 74 24.38 21.01 -28.37
CA SER A 74 25.70 20.89 -28.99
C SER A 74 25.65 21.63 -30.32
N SER A 75 26.43 22.71 -30.37
CA SER A 75 26.61 23.62 -31.49
C SER A 75 27.06 22.88 -32.76
N LEU A 76 26.47 23.29 -33.89
CA LEU A 76 27.06 23.14 -35.22
C LEU A 76 28.51 23.61 -35.19
N GLU A 77 29.43 22.78 -35.67
CA GLU A 77 30.66 23.23 -36.33
C GLU A 77 30.92 22.28 -37.51
N THR A 78 30.66 22.81 -38.71
CA THR A 78 31.03 22.26 -40.01
C THR A 78 32.55 22.32 -40.15
N SER A 79 33.19 21.23 -40.59
CA SER A 79 34.56 21.31 -41.13
C SER A 79 34.77 20.23 -42.19
N HIS A 80 35.11 20.71 -43.38
CA HIS A 80 35.44 19.98 -44.60
C HIS A 80 36.68 19.09 -44.44
N SER A 81 36.70 17.92 -45.08
CA SER A 81 37.94 17.36 -45.62
C SER A 81 37.68 16.37 -46.75
N THR A 82 38.37 16.63 -47.86
CA THR A 82 38.38 16.01 -49.18
C THR A 82 38.79 14.54 -49.23
N LYS A 83 38.15 13.78 -50.13
CA LYS A 83 38.85 13.01 -51.17
C LYS A 83 37.92 12.69 -52.34
#